data_AF-A0A2E7VHH1-F1
#
_entry.id   AF-A0A2E7VHH1-F1
#
_cell.length_a   1.000
_cell.length_b   1.000
_cell.length_c   1.000
_cell.angle_alpha   90.00
_cell.angle_beta   90.00
_cell.angle_gamma   90.00
#
_symmetry.space_group_name_H-M   'P 1'
#
loop_
_entity.id
_entity.type
_entity.pdbx_description
1 polymer ?
#
loop_
_entity_poly.entity_id
_entity_poly.type
_entity_poly.pdbx_seq_one_letter_code
_entity_poly.pdbx_strand_id
1 'polypeptide(L)'
;MELGMAIEWSAEGDLFEGCSCNLLCPCHVSFRQPATNDFCDTIWAVSFDKGTYGDVDLAGLKVAIFFHCPGALMVDGDWTTVLFVDDQ
;
A
#
# COMPACT_ATOMS: atom_id res chain seq x y z
N MET A 1 15.69 -30.78 2.71
CA MET A 1 15.48 -29.38 2.28
C MET A 1 14.01 -29.09 2.56
N GLU A 2 13.70 -28.69 3.80
CA GLU A 2 12.33 -28.30 4.15
C GLU A 2 12.01 -27.04 3.35
N LEU A 3 11.07 -27.16 2.42
CA LEU A 3 10.34 -26.01 1.91
C LEU A 3 9.66 -25.41 3.15
N GLY A 4 10.20 -24.33 3.69
CA GLY A 4 9.59 -23.64 4.83
C GLY A 4 8.14 -23.35 4.48
N MET A 5 7.21 -23.90 5.27
CA MET A 5 5.79 -23.66 5.08
C MET A 5 5.56 -22.15 5.10
N ALA A 6 4.87 -21.63 4.09
CA ALA A 6 4.52 -20.22 4.06
C ALA A 6 3.76 -19.87 5.35
N ILE A 7 4.12 -18.74 5.97
CA ILE A 7 3.41 -18.24 7.15
C ILE A 7 1.95 -18.00 6.74
N GLU A 8 1.03 -18.64 7.46
CA GLU A 8 -0.39 -18.44 7.25
C GLU A 8 -0.76 -17.02 7.70
N TRP A 9 -1.50 -16.30 6.87
CA TRP A 9 -1.90 -14.93 7.16
C TRP A 9 -3.27 -14.60 6.58
N SER A 10 -3.95 -13.66 7.24
CA SER A 10 -5.21 -13.06 6.78
C SER A 10 -5.30 -11.61 7.26
N ALA A 11 -6.00 -10.76 6.52
CA ALA A 11 -6.27 -9.39 6.91
C ALA A 11 -7.62 -8.93 6.35
N GLU A 12 -8.41 -8.26 7.18
CA GLU A 12 -9.70 -7.67 6.89
C GLU A 12 -9.75 -6.26 7.49
N GLY A 13 -10.28 -5.29 6.75
CA GLY A 13 -10.42 -3.92 7.22
C GLY A 13 -10.60 -2.94 6.05
N ASP A 14 -10.41 -1.66 6.36
CA ASP A 14 -10.57 -0.57 5.41
C ASP A 14 -9.24 -0.13 4.81
N LEU A 15 -9.23 0.04 3.48
CA LEU A 15 -8.16 0.69 2.74
C LEU A 15 -8.60 2.10 2.36
N PHE A 16 -7.87 3.09 2.86
CA PHE A 16 -7.88 4.45 2.34
C PHE A 16 -6.74 4.61 1.35
N GLU A 17 -7.05 5.15 0.17
CA GLU A 17 -6.05 5.49 -0.83
C GLU A 17 -6.27 6.91 -1.35
N GLY A 18 -5.18 7.63 -1.57
CA GLY A 18 -5.21 8.97 -2.14
C GLY A 18 -3.93 9.26 -2.90
N CYS A 19 -4.05 9.90 -4.06
CA CYS A 19 -2.90 10.24 -4.90
C CYS A 19 -2.96 11.70 -5.37
N SER A 20 -1.84 12.21 -5.86
CA SER A 20 -1.68 13.57 -6.38
C SER A 20 -2.37 13.84 -7.74
N CYS A 21 -3.20 12.94 -8.27
CA CYS A 21 -3.93 13.15 -9.52
C CYS A 21 -5.14 14.08 -9.33
N ASN A 22 -5.52 14.79 -10.40
CA ASN A 22 -6.50 15.91 -10.30
C ASN A 22 -7.97 15.49 -10.03
N LEU A 23 -8.37 14.26 -10.33
CA LEU A 23 -9.77 13.83 -10.16
C LEU A 23 -9.90 12.34 -9.82
N LEU A 24 -9.55 11.47 -10.77
CA LEU A 24 -9.54 10.02 -10.59
C LEU A 24 -8.13 9.52 -10.86
N CYS A 25 -7.64 8.60 -10.02
CA CYS A 25 -6.33 7.99 -10.22
C CYS A 25 -6.38 7.03 -11.41
N PRO A 26 -5.64 7.28 -12.52
CA PRO A 26 -5.63 6.36 -13.65
C PRO A 26 -5.06 4.98 -13.28
N CYS A 27 -4.25 4.91 -12.21
CA CYS A 27 -3.63 3.68 -11.73
C CYS A 27 -4.65 2.65 -11.20
N HIS A 28 -5.88 3.05 -10.87
CA HIS A 28 -6.97 2.13 -10.54
C HIS A 28 -7.40 1.24 -11.69
N VAL A 29 -7.14 1.67 -12.93
CA VAL A 29 -7.36 0.84 -14.12
C VAL A 29 -6.15 -0.02 -14.40
N SER A 30 -4.95 0.57 -14.34
CA SER A 30 -3.68 -0.12 -14.50
C SER A 30 -2.53 0.78 -14.08
N PHE A 31 -1.50 0.22 -13.42
CA PHE A 31 -0.25 0.93 -13.13
C PHE A 31 0.57 1.34 -14.36
N ARG A 32 0.10 0.98 -15.56
CA ARG A 32 0.65 1.44 -16.86
C ARG A 32 -0.08 2.68 -17.41
N GLN A 33 -1.13 3.16 -16.74
CA GLN A 33 -1.76 4.43 -17.11
C GLN A 33 -0.95 5.59 -16.56
N PRO A 34 -0.72 6.65 -17.35
CA PRO A 34 0.01 7.82 -16.87
C PRO A 34 -0.79 8.54 -15.78
N ALA A 35 -0.12 8.86 -14.69
CA ALA A 35 -0.59 9.80 -13.69
C ALA A 35 -0.82 11.19 -14.31
N THR A 36 -1.50 12.06 -13.56
CA THR A 36 -1.73 13.44 -14.04
C THR A 36 -0.43 14.25 -14.11
N ASN A 37 0.51 13.97 -13.20
CA ASN A 37 1.80 14.65 -13.13
C ASN A 37 2.92 13.72 -13.66
N ASP A 38 4.11 14.27 -13.84
CA ASP A 38 5.35 13.53 -14.13
C ASP A 38 5.93 12.80 -12.92
N PHE A 39 5.21 12.80 -11.79
CA PHE A 39 5.45 12.02 -10.58
C PHE A 39 4.11 11.56 -9.99
N CYS A 40 4.17 10.68 -8.99
CA CYS A 40 3.02 10.32 -8.17
C CYS A 40 3.40 10.35 -6.69
N ASP A 41 2.78 11.26 -5.94
CA ASP A 41 2.77 11.20 -4.48
C ASP A 41 1.44 10.56 -4.05
N THR A 42 1.53 9.44 -3.34
CA THR A 42 0.35 8.66 -2.96
C THR A 42 0.47 8.09 -1.56
N ILE A 43 -0.66 7.89 -0.91
CA ILE A 43 -0.80 7.25 0.39
C ILE A 43 -1.72 6.03 0.26
N TRP A 44 -1.34 4.93 0.90
CA TRP A 44 -2.22 3.82 1.24
C TRP A 44 -2.25 3.68 2.76
N ALA A 45 -3.40 3.97 3.37
CA ALA A 45 -3.60 3.79 4.80
C ALA A 45 -4.58 2.64 5.04
N VAL A 46 -4.24 1.76 5.96
CA VAL A 46 -5.03 0.58 6.30
C VAL A 46 -5.40 0.67 7.78
N SER A 47 -6.68 0.46 8.09
CA SER A 47 -7.15 0.17 9.44
C SER A 47 -7.59 -1.29 9.46
N PHE A 48 -6.89 -2.13 10.21
CA PHE A 48 -7.22 -3.55 10.30
C PHE A 48 -8.32 -3.78 11.33
N ASP A 49 -9.41 -4.43 10.90
CA ASP A 49 -10.49 -4.86 11.79
C ASP A 49 -10.22 -6.25 12.36
N LYS A 50 -9.67 -7.16 11.54
CA LYS A 50 -9.30 -8.54 11.92
C LYS A 50 -8.13 -9.02 11.08
N GLY A 51 -7.40 -10.01 11.60
CA GLY A 51 -6.38 -10.72 10.82
C GLY A 51 -5.21 -11.18 11.67
N THR A 52 -4.41 -12.06 11.09
CA THR A 52 -3.18 -12.56 11.71
C THR A 52 -2.08 -12.70 10.67
N TYR A 53 -0.84 -12.58 11.12
CA TYR A 53 0.34 -13.01 10.38
C TYR A 53 1.14 -13.97 11.27
N GLY A 54 0.92 -15.28 11.08
CA GLY A 54 1.36 -16.28 12.06
C GLY A 54 0.77 -16.00 13.44
N ASP A 55 1.63 -15.74 14.41
CA ASP A 55 1.25 -15.45 15.80
C ASP A 55 1.04 -13.94 16.09
N VAL A 56 1.20 -13.07 15.09
CA VAL A 56 0.99 -11.61 15.23
C VAL A 56 -0.48 -11.28 14.97
N ASP A 57 -1.17 -10.74 15.98
CA ASP A 57 -2.51 -10.17 15.84
C ASP A 57 -2.43 -8.80 15.15
N LEU A 58 -3.24 -8.61 14.11
CA LEU A 58 -3.31 -7.37 13.34
C LEU A 58 -4.53 -6.52 13.75
N ALA A 59 -5.48 -7.06 14.51
CA ALA A 59 -6.72 -6.37 14.83
C ALA A 59 -6.44 -5.04 15.57
N GLY A 60 -7.08 -3.96 15.10
CA GLY A 60 -6.94 -2.62 15.67
C GLY A 60 -5.76 -1.82 15.10
N LEU A 61 -4.72 -2.48 14.58
CA LEU A 61 -3.52 -1.84 14.04
C LEU A 61 -3.85 -0.90 12.88
N LYS A 62 -3.14 0.23 12.82
CA LYS A 62 -3.21 1.18 11.72
C LYS A 62 -1.86 1.32 11.05
N VAL A 63 -1.86 1.32 9.73
CA VAL A 63 -0.64 1.45 8.93
C VAL A 63 -0.87 2.51 7.87
N ALA A 64 0.12 3.37 7.64
CA ALA A 64 0.11 4.29 6.51
C ALA A 64 1.41 4.11 5.72
N ILE A 65 1.25 3.92 4.41
CA ILE A 65 2.35 3.78 3.47
C ILE A 65 2.31 4.97 2.53
N PHE A 66 3.37 5.75 2.53
CA PHE A 66 3.55 6.89 1.62
C PHE A 66 4.53 6.50 0.54
N PHE A 67 4.23 6.88 -0.69
CA PHE A 67 5.07 6.62 -1.85
C PHE A 67 5.32 7.92 -2.60
N HIS A 68 6.58 8.12 -2.98
CA HIS A 68 6.97 9.04 -4.03
C HIS A 68 7.45 8.21 -5.23
N CYS A 69 6.76 8.32 -6.35
CA CYS A 69 7.13 7.68 -7.61
C CYS A 69 7.71 8.76 -8.55
N PRO A 70 9.00 8.69 -8.95
CA PRO A 70 9.66 9.76 -9.70
C PRO A 70 9.30 9.82 -11.20
N GLY A 71 8.20 9.18 -11.61
CA GLY A 71 7.74 9.13 -12.99
C GLY A 71 6.22 9.08 -13.10
N ALA A 72 5.69 9.36 -14.29
CA ALA A 72 4.25 9.32 -14.56
C ALA A 72 3.65 7.90 -14.52
N LEU A 73 4.48 6.86 -14.66
CA LEU A 73 4.03 5.47 -14.68
C LEU A 73 4.48 4.74 -13.42
N MET A 74 3.53 4.31 -12.59
CA MET A 74 3.84 3.58 -11.36
C MET A 74 4.62 2.28 -11.64
N VAL A 75 4.32 1.61 -12.77
CA VAL A 75 5.01 0.36 -13.15
C VAL A 75 6.53 0.51 -13.34
N ASP A 76 7.03 1.71 -13.56
CA ASP A 76 8.47 1.95 -13.79
C ASP A 76 9.29 1.77 -12.51
N GLY A 77 8.65 1.77 -11.34
CA GLY A 77 9.32 1.53 -10.06
C GLY A 77 10.16 2.71 -9.58
N ASP A 78 11.26 2.41 -8.89
CA ASP A 78 12.13 3.39 -8.21
C ASP A 78 11.39 4.25 -7.18
N TRP A 79 10.43 3.64 -6.49
CA TRP A 79 9.61 4.34 -5.49
C TRP A 79 10.43 4.60 -4.22
N THR A 80 10.34 5.82 -3.71
CA THR A 80 10.73 6.10 -2.32
C THR A 80 9.52 5.86 -1.43
N THR A 81 9.68 5.02 -0.41
CA THR A 81 8.57 4.62 0.47
C THR A 81 8.85 4.97 1.92
N VAL A 82 7.84 5.49 2.61
CA VAL A 82 7.83 5.65 4.06
C VAL A 82 6.68 4.83 4.63
N LEU A 83 7.01 3.92 5.55
CA LEU A 83 6.04 3.12 6.29
C LEU A 83 5.88 3.69 7.69
N PHE A 84 4.66 4.06 8.04
CA PHE A 84 4.26 4.36 9.40
C PHE A 84 3.40 3.20 9.90
N VAL A 85 3.81 2.62 11.02
CA VAL A 85 3.02 1.63 11.76
C VAL A 85 2.66 2.31 13.08
N ASP A 86 1.35 2.45 13.31
CA ASP A 86 0.78 2.88 14.59
C ASP A 86 1.34 2.02 15.71
N ASP A 87 1.63 2.65 16.85
CA ASP A 87 2.20 1.99 18.00
C ASP A 87 1.17 1.33 18.92
N GLN A 88 -0.13 1.67 18.80
CA GLN A 88 -1.23 1.18 19.66
C GLN A 88 -0.94 1.22 21.18
#